data_AF-A0A3N1D017-F1
#
_entry.id   AF-A0A3N1D017-F1
#
_cell.length_a   1.000
_cell.length_b   1.000
_cell.length_c   1.000
_cell.angle_alpha   90.00
_cell.angle_beta   90.00
_cell.angle_gamma   90.00
#
_symmetry.space_group_name_H-M   'P 1'
#
loop_
_entity.id
_entity.type
_entity.pdbx_description
1 polymer ?
#
loop_
_entity_poly.entity_id
_entity_poly.type
_entity_poly.pdbx_seq_one_letter_code
_entity_poly.pdbx_strand_id
1 'polypeptide(L)'
;MRFSSRPAKLALVTAAAATAVVATSTSASAASFTVSAKVNKSDCTSQSSPYKWWGGGPSSASAYTYRPRGTVVICYYKYRIADSDRRYDYWAVSIVSKWRFSDGDPKAGARMFQNIKSNVGARSNVYAATPTHKSNRTCSQTFDVAVQVGFFSATVSPRICKGYTVKRSSYSSKYARYTSAKAGGLRVVDTVYTQKVPKGVVPKYNLSVGVPRYEFKWTGIWNVTSRIVYINRNKF
;
A
#
# COMPACT_ATOMS: atom_id res chain seq x y z
N MET A 1 -67.96 35.99 36.23
CA MET A 1 -67.72 34.86 37.16
C MET A 1 -66.46 34.13 36.71
N ARG A 2 -65.50 33.94 37.64
CA ARG A 2 -64.23 33.22 37.44
C ARG A 2 -64.31 31.85 38.11
N PHE A 3 -63.80 30.80 37.45
CA PHE A 3 -63.25 29.53 37.99
C PHE A 3 -62.33 29.01 36.87
N SER A 4 -61.00 28.84 36.93
CA SER A 4 -60.03 28.27 37.90
C SER A 4 -60.13 26.75 38.11
N SER A 5 -59.27 25.97 37.43
CA SER A 5 -58.28 25.07 38.08
C SER A 5 -57.47 24.18 37.11
N ARG A 6 -56.16 24.48 36.99
CA ARG A 6 -54.95 23.62 37.17
C ARG A 6 -54.65 22.40 36.25
N PRO A 7 -53.34 22.00 36.17
CA PRO A 7 -52.67 21.60 34.92
C PRO A 7 -52.28 20.11 34.84
N ALA A 8 -52.02 19.62 33.63
CA ALA A 8 -51.34 18.35 33.38
C ALA A 8 -49.96 18.58 32.75
N LYS A 9 -48.91 18.09 33.44
CA LYS A 9 -47.56 17.91 32.91
C LYS A 9 -47.56 16.67 32.00
N LEU A 10 -46.94 16.76 30.83
CA LEU A 10 -46.38 15.57 30.16
C LEU A 10 -45.15 15.97 29.34
N ALA A 11 -44.27 14.99 29.19
CA ALA A 11 -42.84 15.11 29.05
C ALA A 11 -42.34 14.96 27.60
N LEU A 12 -41.15 15.53 27.36
CA LEU A 12 -40.01 14.97 26.62
C LEU A 12 -40.26 14.22 25.28
N VAL A 13 -39.76 14.76 24.16
CA VAL A 13 -38.93 14.00 23.20
C VAL A 13 -37.92 14.94 22.52
N THR A 14 -36.65 14.76 22.85
CA THR A 14 -35.47 15.17 22.07
C THR A 14 -35.31 14.30 20.82
N ALA A 15 -34.99 14.89 19.67
CA ALA A 15 -34.30 14.19 18.59
C ALA A 15 -33.33 15.13 17.88
N ALA A 16 -32.05 14.99 18.24
CA ALA A 16 -30.91 15.52 17.52
C ALA A 16 -30.61 14.62 16.31
N ALA A 17 -30.13 15.22 15.22
CA ALA A 17 -29.30 14.53 14.24
C ALA A 17 -28.32 15.52 13.61
N ALA A 18 -27.23 15.80 14.33
CA ALA A 18 -26.03 16.38 13.74
C ALA A 18 -25.26 15.27 13.02
N THR A 19 -25.33 15.24 11.70
CA THR A 19 -24.58 14.28 10.87
C THR A 19 -23.13 14.73 10.76
N ALA A 20 -22.32 14.40 11.76
CA ALA A 20 -20.87 14.49 11.67
C ALA A 20 -20.34 13.36 10.77
N VAL A 21 -20.01 13.67 9.52
CA VAL A 21 -19.28 12.72 8.67
C VAL A 21 -17.82 12.72 9.15
N VAL A 22 -17.49 11.67 9.92
CA VAL A 22 -16.15 11.37 10.38
C VAL A 22 -15.23 11.21 9.16
N ALA A 23 -14.33 12.19 8.96
CA ALA A 23 -13.20 12.03 8.07
C ALA A 23 -12.25 10.98 8.66
N THR A 24 -12.48 9.69 8.37
CA THR A 24 -11.52 8.65 8.70
C THR A 24 -10.34 8.78 7.74
N SER A 25 -9.41 9.69 8.02
CA SER A 25 -8.05 9.61 7.50
C SER A 25 -7.43 8.35 8.09
N THR A 26 -7.64 7.20 7.44
CA THR A 26 -6.93 6.00 7.86
C THR A 26 -5.46 6.22 7.57
N SER A 27 -4.70 6.58 8.61
CA SER A 27 -3.25 6.70 8.57
C SER A 27 -2.70 5.48 7.83
N ALA A 28 -2.04 5.70 6.70
CA ALA A 28 -1.29 4.64 6.06
C ALA A 28 -0.04 4.44 6.93
N SER A 29 0.13 3.22 7.44
CA SER A 29 1.25 2.87 8.29
C SER A 29 2.55 3.15 7.55
N ALA A 30 3.26 4.17 8.01
CA ALA A 30 4.63 4.44 7.62
C ALA A 30 5.53 3.33 8.17
N ALA A 31 6.67 3.10 7.50
CA ALA A 31 7.73 2.31 8.09
C ALA A 31 8.19 2.99 9.39
N SER A 32 8.35 2.20 10.45
CA SER A 32 8.92 2.66 11.71
C SER A 32 10.44 2.53 11.67
N PHE A 33 11.17 3.56 12.06
CA PHE A 33 12.63 3.55 12.09
C PHE A 33 13.13 3.49 13.53
N THR A 34 14.21 2.75 13.79
CA THR A 34 14.85 2.70 15.12
C THR A 34 15.70 3.93 15.43
N VAL A 35 15.86 4.81 14.46
CA VAL A 35 16.50 6.13 14.58
C VAL A 35 15.49 7.20 14.19
N SER A 36 15.72 8.43 14.62
CA SER A 36 14.84 9.55 14.23
C SER A 36 14.81 9.69 12.70
N ALA A 37 13.61 9.70 12.13
CA ALA A 37 13.38 9.90 10.71
C ALA A 37 12.28 10.93 10.51
N LYS A 38 12.52 11.90 9.64
CA LYS A 38 11.53 12.92 9.27
C LYS A 38 10.90 12.55 7.94
N VAL A 39 9.58 12.50 7.89
CA VAL A 39 8.83 12.44 6.62
C VAL A 39 9.13 13.73 5.86
N ASN A 40 9.84 13.61 4.75
CA ASN A 40 10.13 14.74 3.86
C ASN A 40 9.01 14.94 2.84
N LYS A 41 8.41 13.84 2.36
CA LYS A 41 7.31 13.90 1.39
C LYS A 41 6.38 12.70 1.56
N SER A 42 5.09 12.92 1.44
CA SER A 42 4.05 11.89 1.39
C SER A 42 3.06 12.17 0.27
N ASP A 43 2.53 11.12 -0.36
CA ASP A 43 1.42 11.22 -1.31
C ASP A 43 0.59 9.94 -1.28
N CYS A 44 -0.73 10.06 -1.45
CA CYS A 44 -1.65 8.93 -1.44
C CYS A 44 -2.67 9.06 -2.56
N THR A 45 -3.00 7.94 -3.19
CA THR A 45 -4.21 7.85 -4.02
C THR A 45 -5.44 8.08 -3.14
N SER A 46 -6.49 8.71 -3.68
CA SER A 46 -7.70 9.01 -2.92
C SER A 46 -8.33 7.76 -2.29
N GLN A 47 -8.70 7.86 -1.00
CA GLN A 47 -9.47 6.82 -0.31
C GLN A 47 -10.95 6.82 -0.75
N SER A 48 -11.50 7.97 -1.14
CA SER A 48 -12.86 8.08 -1.66
C SER A 48 -12.97 7.62 -3.12
N SER A 49 -11.83 7.45 -3.82
CA SER A 49 -11.79 6.96 -5.20
C SER A 49 -10.63 5.97 -5.39
N PRO A 50 -10.72 4.78 -4.74
CA PRO A 50 -9.64 3.81 -4.80
C PRO A 50 -9.57 3.14 -6.18
N TYR A 51 -8.39 2.65 -6.55
CA TYR A 51 -8.21 1.98 -7.84
C TYR A 51 -8.88 0.61 -7.84
N LYS A 52 -9.80 0.39 -8.79
CA LYS A 52 -10.38 -0.93 -9.03
C LYS A 52 -9.33 -1.86 -9.67
N TRP A 53 -9.29 -3.09 -9.19
CA TRP A 53 -8.44 -4.16 -9.70
C TRP A 53 -9.24 -5.44 -9.90
N TRP A 54 -8.78 -6.26 -10.83
CA TRP A 54 -9.38 -7.56 -11.12
C TRP A 54 -8.31 -8.49 -11.66
N GLY A 55 -8.32 -9.74 -11.23
CA GLY A 55 -7.38 -10.79 -11.61
C GLY A 55 -7.71 -11.43 -12.94
N GLY A 56 -6.82 -12.33 -13.38
CA GLY A 56 -7.04 -13.23 -14.49
C GLY A 56 -7.76 -14.48 -13.99
N GLY A 57 -8.94 -14.75 -14.53
CA GLY A 57 -9.65 -16.02 -14.36
C GLY A 57 -9.42 -16.95 -15.55
N PRO A 58 -10.04 -18.14 -15.56
CA PRO A 58 -10.08 -19.01 -16.75
C PRO A 58 -10.52 -18.25 -18.01
N SER A 59 -10.07 -18.70 -19.18
CA SER A 59 -10.25 -18.03 -20.49
C SER A 59 -11.70 -18.03 -21.03
N SER A 60 -12.67 -18.57 -20.30
CA SER A 60 -14.08 -18.62 -20.72
C SER A 60 -14.91 -17.46 -20.14
N ALA A 61 -15.99 -17.06 -20.82
CA ALA A 61 -16.94 -16.07 -20.29
C ALA A 61 -17.61 -16.49 -18.98
N SER A 62 -17.86 -17.80 -18.80
CA SER A 62 -18.38 -18.38 -17.55
C SER A 62 -17.42 -18.24 -16.36
N ALA A 63 -16.15 -17.89 -16.61
CA ALA A 63 -15.15 -17.70 -15.57
C ALA A 63 -15.21 -16.33 -14.86
N TYR A 64 -16.09 -15.42 -15.29
CA TYR A 64 -16.10 -14.04 -14.80
C TYR A 64 -16.37 -13.94 -13.30
N THR A 65 -17.22 -14.81 -12.75
CA THR A 65 -17.55 -14.93 -11.32
C THR A 65 -16.39 -15.43 -10.47
N TYR A 66 -15.40 -16.13 -11.05
CA TYR A 66 -14.23 -16.64 -10.31
C TYR A 66 -13.10 -15.63 -10.20
N ARG A 67 -13.23 -14.44 -10.81
CA ARG A 67 -12.12 -13.50 -10.92
C ARG A 67 -11.95 -12.71 -9.62
N PRO A 68 -10.80 -12.81 -8.95
CA PRO A 68 -10.58 -12.05 -7.74
C PRO A 68 -10.59 -10.57 -8.11
N ARG A 69 -11.38 -9.78 -7.40
CA ARG A 69 -11.52 -8.36 -7.67
C ARG A 69 -11.65 -7.56 -6.40
N GLY A 70 -11.46 -6.26 -6.54
CA GLY A 70 -11.64 -5.34 -5.43
C GLY A 70 -11.03 -3.98 -5.71
N THR A 71 -10.55 -3.33 -4.64
CA THR A 71 -9.96 -1.99 -4.70
C THR A 71 -8.59 -1.92 -4.03
N VAL A 72 -7.79 -0.93 -4.41
CA VAL A 72 -6.49 -0.67 -3.81
C VAL A 72 -6.27 0.83 -3.61
N VAL A 73 -5.74 1.18 -2.43
CA VAL A 73 -5.22 2.52 -2.10
C VAL A 73 -3.71 2.39 -1.96
N ILE A 74 -2.97 3.34 -2.53
CA ILE A 74 -1.51 3.34 -2.54
C ILE A 74 -1.02 4.65 -1.94
N CYS A 75 -0.09 4.56 -1.02
CA CYS A 75 0.61 5.68 -0.41
C CYS A 75 2.11 5.54 -0.61
N TYR A 76 2.77 6.67 -0.76
CA TYR A 76 4.20 6.82 -0.96
C TYR A 76 4.74 7.71 0.14
N TYR A 77 5.88 7.34 0.69
CA TYR A 77 6.54 8.10 1.74
C TYR A 77 8.03 8.19 1.49
N LYS A 78 8.60 9.37 1.68
CA LYS A 78 10.02 9.64 1.55
C LYS A 78 10.50 10.22 2.87
N TYR A 79 11.53 9.60 3.42
CA TYR A 79 12.09 9.95 4.71
C TYR A 79 13.52 10.43 4.53
N ARG A 80 13.86 11.49 5.25
CA ARG A 80 15.25 11.79 5.60
C ARG A 80 15.50 11.20 6.98
N ILE A 81 16.48 10.32 7.07
CA ILE A 81 16.88 9.70 8.33
C ILE A 81 17.89 10.63 8.99
N ALA A 82 17.68 10.94 10.26
CA ALA A 82 18.62 11.75 11.02
C ALA A 82 19.85 10.92 11.39
N ASP A 83 21.02 11.49 11.17
CA ASP A 83 22.29 10.85 11.42
C ASP A 83 23.38 11.90 11.70
N SER A 84 24.51 11.47 12.26
CA SER A 84 25.67 12.31 12.56
C SER A 84 26.77 12.24 11.50
N ASP A 85 26.53 11.58 10.35
CA ASP A 85 27.51 11.45 9.29
C ASP A 85 27.68 12.80 8.56
N ARG A 86 28.89 13.35 8.69
CA ARG A 86 29.26 14.63 8.07
C ARG A 86 29.42 14.52 6.55
N ARG A 87 29.64 13.30 6.02
CA ARG A 87 29.95 13.07 4.60
C ARG A 87 28.76 12.57 3.79
N TYR A 88 27.70 12.12 4.47
CA TYR A 88 26.58 11.45 3.81
C TYR A 88 25.24 11.85 4.41
N ASP A 89 24.18 11.57 3.66
CA ASP A 89 22.80 11.61 4.15
C ASP A 89 22.15 10.25 3.90
N TYR A 90 21.20 9.88 4.75
CA TYR A 90 20.46 8.64 4.66
C TYR A 90 19.00 8.89 4.29
N TRP A 91 18.53 8.19 3.27
CA TRP A 91 17.19 8.34 2.74
C TRP A 91 16.47 7.01 2.70
N ALA A 92 15.18 7.04 2.98
CA ALA A 92 14.29 5.91 2.76
C ALA A 92 13.10 6.32 1.91
N VAL A 93 12.55 5.36 1.17
CA VAL A 93 11.28 5.51 0.50
C VAL A 93 10.44 4.26 0.74
N SER A 94 9.15 4.44 1.04
CA SER A 94 8.18 3.37 1.27
C SER A 94 7.03 3.46 0.27
N ILE A 95 6.54 2.30 -0.17
CA ILE A 95 5.29 2.13 -0.90
C ILE A 95 4.36 1.26 -0.05
N VAL A 96 3.27 1.86 0.44
CA VAL A 96 2.22 1.17 1.19
C VAL A 96 1.03 0.98 0.28
N SER A 97 0.60 -0.26 0.06
CA SER A 97 -0.62 -0.57 -0.70
C SER A 97 -1.61 -1.34 0.15
N LYS A 98 -2.82 -0.80 0.29
CA LYS A 98 -3.94 -1.37 1.03
C LYS A 98 -4.92 -1.98 0.04
N TRP A 99 -5.00 -3.30 0.02
CA TRP A 99 -5.80 -4.08 -0.92
C TRP A 99 -7.07 -4.55 -0.21
N ARG A 100 -8.22 -4.21 -0.80
CA ARG A 100 -9.53 -4.74 -0.41
C ARG A 100 -9.97 -5.73 -1.47
N PHE A 101 -10.14 -6.97 -1.08
CA PHE A 101 -10.82 -8.00 -1.87
C PHE A 101 -12.32 -7.88 -1.65
N SER A 102 -13.11 -7.93 -2.71
CA SER A 102 -14.57 -7.85 -2.65
C SER A 102 -15.26 -9.12 -3.12
N ASP A 103 -14.69 -9.83 -4.11
CA ASP A 103 -15.37 -10.96 -4.75
C ASP A 103 -14.42 -11.82 -5.61
N GLY A 104 -14.85 -13.04 -5.98
CA GLY A 104 -14.14 -14.02 -6.81
C GLY A 104 -13.35 -15.08 -6.03
N ASP A 105 -12.46 -15.81 -6.70
CA ASP A 105 -11.53 -16.71 -5.99
C ASP A 105 -10.26 -15.94 -5.59
N PRO A 106 -10.02 -15.66 -4.30
CA PRO A 106 -8.82 -14.95 -3.86
C PRO A 106 -7.51 -15.68 -4.21
N LYS A 107 -7.55 -17.00 -4.49
CA LYS A 107 -6.40 -17.82 -4.85
C LYS A 107 -6.07 -17.77 -6.34
N ALA A 108 -6.94 -17.25 -7.18
CA ALA A 108 -6.68 -17.10 -8.60
C ALA A 108 -5.63 -16.00 -8.89
N GLY A 109 -5.11 -16.02 -10.12
CA GLY A 109 -4.00 -15.16 -10.53
C GLY A 109 -4.38 -13.68 -10.56
N ALA A 110 -3.62 -12.85 -9.87
CA ALA A 110 -3.77 -11.39 -9.90
C ALA A 110 -2.40 -10.76 -9.63
N ARG A 111 -1.60 -10.61 -10.70
CA ARG A 111 -0.22 -10.16 -10.59
C ARG A 111 -0.16 -8.68 -10.22
N MET A 112 0.56 -8.36 -9.16
CA MET A 112 0.90 -6.98 -8.77
C MET A 112 2.41 -6.82 -8.69
N PHE A 113 2.87 -5.58 -8.80
CA PHE A 113 4.24 -5.25 -8.46
C PHE A 113 4.34 -3.89 -7.79
N GLN A 114 5.40 -3.68 -7.02
CA GLN A 114 5.85 -2.38 -6.57
C GLN A 114 7.30 -2.21 -7.00
N ASN A 115 7.64 -1.04 -7.52
CA ASN A 115 8.96 -0.76 -8.03
C ASN A 115 9.41 0.63 -7.56
N ILE A 116 10.62 0.67 -7.02
CA ILE A 116 11.29 1.84 -6.51
C ILE A 116 12.57 2.01 -7.30
N LYS A 117 12.75 3.15 -7.98
CA LYS A 117 14.00 3.48 -8.69
C LYS A 117 14.51 4.85 -8.25
N SER A 118 15.73 4.91 -7.74
CA SER A 118 16.45 6.14 -7.41
C SER A 118 17.23 6.64 -8.63
N ASN A 119 17.32 7.95 -8.82
CA ASN A 119 18.22 8.56 -9.80
C ASN A 119 19.69 8.58 -9.33
N VAL A 120 19.92 8.49 -8.02
CA VAL A 120 21.25 8.45 -7.40
C VAL A 120 21.55 7.02 -6.96
N GLY A 121 22.76 6.54 -7.24
CA GLY A 121 23.22 5.27 -6.70
C GLY A 121 23.58 5.42 -5.24
N ALA A 122 23.04 4.55 -4.41
CA ALA A 122 23.53 4.36 -3.06
C ALA A 122 25.02 4.01 -3.11
N ARG A 123 25.75 4.41 -2.06
CA ARG A 123 27.11 3.89 -1.86
C ARG A 123 27.03 2.36 -1.83
N SER A 124 27.84 1.69 -2.65
CA SER A 124 27.91 0.22 -2.69
C SER A 124 28.08 -0.30 -1.26
N ASN A 125 27.32 -1.35 -0.92
CA ASN A 125 27.23 -1.97 0.41
C ASN A 125 26.49 -1.17 1.50
N VAL A 126 25.94 0.02 1.22
CA VAL A 126 25.16 0.79 2.21
C VAL A 126 23.78 1.18 1.66
N TYR A 127 23.01 0.15 1.31
CA TYR A 127 21.60 0.21 0.97
C TYR A 127 20.92 -1.10 1.33
N ALA A 128 19.61 -1.06 1.58
CA ALA A 128 18.81 -2.26 1.70
C ALA A 128 17.40 -2.03 1.16
N ALA A 129 16.69 -3.13 1.03
CA ALA A 129 15.33 -3.16 0.58
C ALA A 129 14.60 -4.21 1.43
N THR A 130 13.33 -4.01 1.74
CA THR A 130 12.51 -5.02 2.43
C THR A 130 12.73 -6.40 1.81
N PRO A 131 13.01 -7.46 2.58
CA PRO A 131 13.19 -8.80 2.03
C PRO A 131 11.86 -9.38 1.52
N THR A 132 11.93 -10.52 0.83
CA THR A 132 10.75 -11.33 0.49
C THR A 132 10.03 -11.73 1.77
N HIS A 133 8.70 -11.59 1.79
CA HIS A 133 7.86 -11.98 2.92
C HIS A 133 6.74 -12.92 2.47
N LYS A 134 6.73 -14.12 3.06
CA LYS A 134 5.70 -15.15 2.92
C LYS A 134 4.96 -15.27 4.25
N SER A 135 3.63 -15.14 4.21
CA SER A 135 2.85 -15.18 5.44
C SER A 135 2.44 -16.61 5.79
N ASN A 136 2.66 -16.98 7.05
CA ASN A 136 2.05 -18.14 7.69
C ASN A 136 0.86 -17.72 8.60
N ARG A 137 0.51 -16.43 8.61
CA ARG A 137 -0.50 -15.82 9.48
C ARG A 137 -1.85 -15.69 8.78
N THR A 138 -2.93 -15.57 9.54
CA THR A 138 -4.26 -15.30 8.97
C THR A 138 -4.33 -13.87 8.42
N CYS A 139 -5.31 -13.58 7.55
CA CYS A 139 -5.43 -12.29 6.86
C CYS A 139 -5.61 -11.07 7.78
N SER A 140 -6.02 -11.27 9.03
CA SER A 140 -6.25 -10.19 10.01
C SER A 140 -4.98 -9.83 10.80
N GLN A 141 -3.99 -10.72 10.83
CA GLN A 141 -2.78 -10.58 11.64
C GLN A 141 -1.69 -9.81 10.90
N THR A 142 -1.06 -8.88 11.60
CA THR A 142 0.18 -8.21 11.17
C THR A 142 1.39 -9.00 11.64
N PHE A 143 2.51 -8.85 10.94
CA PHE A 143 3.81 -9.32 11.37
C PHE A 143 4.86 -8.32 10.91
N ASP A 144 5.98 -8.26 11.60
CA ASP A 144 7.02 -7.28 11.31
C ASP A 144 8.09 -7.85 10.39
N VAL A 145 8.56 -7.00 9.48
CA VAL A 145 9.65 -7.30 8.56
C VAL A 145 10.70 -6.20 8.68
N ALA A 146 11.88 -6.58 9.19
CA ALA A 146 12.99 -5.68 9.37
C ALA A 146 13.77 -5.44 8.06
N VAL A 147 14.32 -4.23 7.96
CA VAL A 147 15.19 -3.75 6.87
C VAL A 147 16.38 -3.08 7.53
N GLN A 148 17.55 -3.71 7.46
CA GLN A 148 18.76 -3.21 8.12
C GLN A 148 19.71 -2.55 7.11
N VAL A 149 20.17 -1.34 7.42
CA VAL A 149 21.17 -0.60 6.63
C VAL A 149 22.20 0.01 7.55
N GLY A 150 23.42 -0.54 7.53
CA GLY A 150 24.47 -0.10 8.44
C GLY A 150 23.98 -0.11 9.89
N PHE A 151 23.96 1.07 10.52
CA PHE A 151 23.62 1.24 11.93
C PHE A 151 22.13 1.48 12.23
N PHE A 152 21.25 1.62 11.23
CA PHE A 152 19.82 1.81 11.47
C PHE A 152 18.99 0.66 10.89
N SER A 153 17.80 0.50 11.44
CA SER A 153 16.80 -0.44 10.94
C SER A 153 15.46 0.26 10.71
N ALA A 154 14.76 -0.19 9.68
CA ALA A 154 13.38 0.14 9.42
C ALA A 154 12.55 -1.13 9.54
N THR A 155 11.36 -1.01 10.12
CA THR A 155 10.42 -2.12 10.27
C THR A 155 9.13 -1.74 9.55
N VAL A 156 8.63 -2.70 8.77
CA VAL A 156 7.31 -2.61 8.12
C VAL A 156 6.42 -3.71 8.67
N SER A 157 5.12 -3.45 8.77
CA SER A 157 4.16 -4.39 9.35
C SER A 157 3.12 -4.85 8.32
N PRO A 158 3.51 -5.68 7.32
CA PRO A 158 2.57 -6.18 6.32
C PRO A 158 1.44 -7.00 6.94
N ARG A 159 0.33 -7.06 6.20
CA ARG A 159 -0.82 -7.91 6.49
C ARG A 159 -1.14 -8.73 5.24
N ILE A 160 -0.70 -9.98 5.24
CA ILE A 160 -0.80 -10.90 4.10
C ILE A 160 -1.41 -12.22 4.61
N CYS A 161 -2.36 -12.76 3.85
CA CYS A 161 -3.00 -14.04 4.18
C CYS A 161 -2.03 -15.22 4.10
N LYS A 162 -2.32 -16.28 4.87
CA LYS A 162 -1.53 -17.51 4.88
C LYS A 162 -1.35 -18.07 3.48
N GLY A 163 -0.11 -18.41 3.12
CA GLY A 163 0.25 -18.99 1.82
C GLY A 163 0.47 -17.96 0.70
N TYR A 164 0.28 -16.66 0.96
CA TYR A 164 0.61 -15.60 0.03
C TYR A 164 2.00 -15.03 0.29
N THR A 165 2.64 -14.57 -0.79
CA THR A 165 4.01 -14.08 -0.77
C THR A 165 4.12 -12.80 -1.58
N VAL A 166 4.90 -11.84 -1.08
CA VAL A 166 5.43 -10.73 -1.86
C VAL A 166 6.94 -10.95 -1.96
N LYS A 167 7.42 -11.20 -3.17
CA LYS A 167 8.81 -11.54 -3.48
C LYS A 167 9.58 -10.28 -3.86
N ARG A 168 10.71 -10.02 -3.19
CA ARG A 168 11.73 -9.09 -3.69
C ARG A 168 12.39 -9.74 -4.90
N SER A 169 11.93 -9.39 -6.10
CA SER A 169 12.35 -10.05 -7.35
C SER A 169 13.73 -9.60 -7.81
N SER A 170 14.10 -8.36 -7.49
CA SER A 170 15.35 -7.75 -7.93
C SER A 170 15.62 -6.50 -7.09
N TYR A 171 16.89 -6.21 -6.82
CA TYR A 171 17.32 -5.02 -6.06
C TYR A 171 18.79 -4.69 -6.38
N SER A 172 19.15 -3.43 -6.23
CA SER A 172 20.50 -2.90 -6.44
C SER A 172 20.67 -1.57 -5.72
N SER A 173 21.84 -0.94 -5.87
CA SER A 173 22.13 0.39 -5.33
C SER A 173 21.25 1.51 -5.90
N LYS A 174 20.42 1.25 -6.92
CA LYS A 174 19.51 2.26 -7.49
C LYS A 174 18.04 1.82 -7.48
N TYR A 175 17.72 0.62 -7.04
CA TYR A 175 16.43 0.03 -7.39
C TYR A 175 16.01 -1.11 -6.47
N ALA A 176 14.71 -1.28 -6.29
CA ALA A 176 14.11 -2.47 -5.72
C ALA A 176 12.75 -2.76 -6.38
N ARG A 177 12.48 -4.03 -6.63
CA ARG A 177 11.18 -4.49 -7.14
C ARG A 177 10.63 -5.65 -6.33
N TYR A 178 9.34 -5.54 -6.12
CA TYR A 178 8.49 -6.48 -5.40
C TYR A 178 7.40 -6.96 -6.32
N THR A 179 7.09 -8.25 -6.24
CA THR A 179 6.03 -8.85 -7.04
C THR A 179 5.22 -9.81 -6.20
N SER A 180 3.92 -9.92 -6.51
CA SER A 180 3.10 -11.02 -6.03
C SER A 180 2.25 -11.54 -7.17
N ALA A 181 2.10 -12.86 -7.25
CA ALA A 181 1.28 -13.51 -8.26
C ALA A 181 -0.23 -13.41 -7.96
N LYS A 182 -0.59 -13.12 -6.71
CA LYS A 182 -1.98 -13.21 -6.22
C LYS A 182 -2.29 -12.03 -5.30
N ALA A 183 -3.01 -11.03 -5.81
CA ALA A 183 -3.45 -9.86 -5.04
C ALA A 183 -4.58 -10.17 -4.04
N GLY A 184 -5.40 -11.20 -4.27
CA GLY A 184 -6.61 -11.47 -3.47
C GLY A 184 -6.37 -11.76 -1.98
N GLY A 185 -5.18 -12.24 -1.61
CA GLY A 185 -4.77 -12.46 -0.23
C GLY A 185 -3.82 -11.40 0.33
N LEU A 186 -3.56 -10.33 -0.41
CA LEU A 186 -2.83 -9.18 0.08
C LEU A 186 -3.84 -8.27 0.79
N ARG A 187 -3.57 -7.83 2.02
CA ARG A 187 -4.41 -6.82 2.71
C ARG A 187 -3.64 -5.52 2.85
N VAL A 188 -2.40 -5.60 3.33
CA VAL A 188 -1.47 -4.47 3.38
C VAL A 188 -0.10 -4.98 2.94
N VAL A 189 0.48 -4.33 1.93
CA VAL A 189 1.85 -4.56 1.48
C VAL A 189 2.61 -3.25 1.60
N ASP A 190 3.57 -3.23 2.51
CA ASP A 190 4.48 -2.12 2.74
C ASP A 190 5.89 -2.58 2.38
N THR A 191 6.54 -1.83 1.49
CA THR A 191 7.90 -2.09 1.07
C THR A 191 8.73 -0.83 1.20
N VAL A 192 9.96 -1.00 1.67
CA VAL A 192 10.92 0.08 1.93
C VAL A 192 12.18 -0.18 1.12
N TYR A 193 12.73 0.90 0.59
CA TYR A 193 14.09 0.95 0.06
C TYR A 193 14.85 2.07 0.75
N THR A 194 16.04 1.77 1.22
CA THR A 194 16.90 2.64 2.02
C THR A 194 18.27 2.76 1.36
N GLN A 195 18.81 3.97 1.33
CA GLN A 195 20.11 4.23 0.70
C GLN A 195 20.89 5.34 1.42
N LYS A 196 22.22 5.17 1.43
CA LYS A 196 23.20 6.19 1.79
C LYS A 196 23.68 6.94 0.55
N VAL A 197 23.62 8.26 0.57
CA VAL A 197 24.05 9.14 -0.54
C VAL A 197 25.00 10.23 -0.05
N PRO A 198 25.80 10.88 -0.92
CA PRO A 198 26.68 11.98 -0.51
C PRO A 198 25.92 13.12 0.18
N LYS A 199 26.60 13.84 1.08
CA LYS A 199 25.99 14.95 1.82
C LYS A 199 25.38 16.00 0.88
N GLY A 200 24.20 16.50 1.22
CA GLY A 200 23.47 17.50 0.46
C GLY A 200 22.74 16.96 -0.77
N VAL A 201 22.92 15.67 -1.11
CA VAL A 201 22.24 15.06 -2.24
C VAL A 201 20.86 14.56 -1.81
N VAL A 202 19.81 15.13 -2.40
CA VAL A 202 18.43 14.66 -2.23
C VAL A 202 18.07 13.73 -3.40
N PRO A 203 17.95 12.41 -3.18
CA PRO A 203 17.58 11.49 -4.24
C PRO A 203 16.15 11.75 -4.71
N LYS A 204 15.91 11.57 -6.00
CA LYS A 204 14.59 11.56 -6.63
C LYS A 204 14.21 10.12 -6.94
N TYR A 205 13.02 9.73 -6.51
CA TYR A 205 12.52 8.39 -6.75
C TYR A 205 11.45 8.39 -7.85
N ASN A 206 11.54 7.39 -8.73
CA ASN A 206 10.48 7.00 -9.65
C ASN A 206 9.83 5.75 -9.06
N LEU A 207 8.62 5.93 -8.55
CA LEU A 207 7.85 4.90 -7.86
C LEU A 207 6.75 4.42 -8.81
N SER A 208 6.58 3.11 -8.94
CA SER A 208 5.53 2.55 -9.78
C SER A 208 4.87 1.36 -9.11
N VAL A 209 3.55 1.30 -9.19
CA VAL A 209 2.76 0.16 -8.72
C VAL A 209 1.97 -0.38 -9.89
N GLY A 210 2.11 -1.68 -10.12
CA GLY A 210 1.33 -2.43 -11.09
C GLY A 210 0.07 -2.98 -10.45
N VAL A 211 -1.08 -2.47 -10.87
CA VAL A 211 -2.40 -2.94 -10.43
C VAL A 211 -3.00 -3.87 -11.49
N PRO A 212 -3.39 -5.11 -11.15
CA PRO A 212 -3.92 -6.05 -12.13
C PRO A 212 -5.25 -5.56 -12.70
N ARG A 213 -5.33 -5.50 -14.05
CA ARG A 213 -6.55 -5.25 -14.82
C ARG A 213 -6.61 -6.11 -16.09
N TYR A 214 -7.03 -7.36 -15.95
CA TYR A 214 -7.25 -8.25 -17.10
C TYR A 214 -8.58 -7.93 -17.83
N GLU A 215 -8.56 -7.63 -19.11
CA GLU A 215 -9.76 -7.38 -19.92
C GLU A 215 -10.07 -8.60 -20.79
N PHE A 216 -11.36 -8.90 -20.98
CA PHE A 216 -11.78 -9.86 -21.99
C PHE A 216 -12.06 -9.11 -23.28
N LYS A 217 -11.55 -9.64 -24.39
CA LYS A 217 -11.92 -9.19 -25.72
C LYS A 217 -12.53 -10.37 -26.47
N TRP A 218 -13.70 -10.16 -27.03
CA TRP A 218 -14.31 -11.09 -27.98
C TRP A 218 -13.78 -10.78 -29.38
N THR A 219 -13.10 -11.74 -29.99
CA THR A 219 -12.57 -11.63 -31.36
C THR A 219 -12.98 -12.86 -32.20
N GLY A 220 -14.16 -13.44 -31.93
CA GLY A 220 -14.60 -14.74 -32.46
C GLY A 220 -14.31 -15.93 -31.52
N ILE A 221 -13.34 -15.76 -30.60
CA ILE A 221 -13.10 -16.58 -29.40
C ILE A 221 -12.87 -15.64 -28.21
N TRP A 222 -13.16 -16.10 -26.98
CA TRP A 222 -12.88 -15.32 -25.78
C TRP A 222 -11.38 -15.28 -25.51
N ASN A 223 -10.76 -14.11 -25.68
CA ASN A 223 -9.36 -13.88 -25.37
C ASN A 223 -9.20 -13.04 -24.10
N VAL A 224 -8.36 -13.50 -23.17
CA VAL A 224 -7.97 -12.73 -21.98
C VAL A 224 -6.77 -11.87 -22.34
N THR A 225 -6.97 -10.56 -22.43
CA THR A 225 -5.85 -9.61 -22.56
C THR A 225 -5.48 -9.09 -21.18
N SER A 226 -4.32 -9.48 -20.66
CA SER A 226 -3.83 -8.89 -19.41
C SER A 226 -3.38 -7.45 -19.65
N ARG A 227 -3.99 -6.48 -18.97
CA ARG A 227 -3.42 -5.14 -18.82
C ARG A 227 -2.99 -4.97 -17.36
N ILE A 228 -1.82 -4.39 -17.15
CA ILE A 228 -1.43 -3.90 -15.83
C ILE A 228 -1.56 -2.39 -15.89
N VAL A 229 -2.34 -1.81 -14.97
CA VAL A 229 -2.37 -0.36 -14.82
C VAL A 229 -1.16 0.07 -14.02
N TYR A 230 -0.36 0.95 -14.62
CA TYR A 230 0.82 1.53 -13.99
C TYR A 230 0.40 2.82 -13.28
N ILE A 231 0.52 2.83 -11.96
CA ILE A 231 0.35 4.04 -11.17
C ILE A 231 1.75 4.54 -10.85
N ASN A 232 2.15 5.62 -11.53
CA ASN A 232 3.50 6.18 -11.46
C ASN A 232 3.52 7.46 -10.63
N ARG A 233 4.57 7.61 -9.83
CA ARG A 233 4.97 8.87 -9.20
C ARG A 233 6.42 9.16 -9.54
N ASN A 234 6.60 10.18 -10.35
CA ASN A 234 7.91 10.62 -10.80
C ASN A 234 8.43 11.73 -9.90
N LYS A 235 9.76 11.75 -9.69
CA LYS A 235 10.44 12.80 -8.91
C LYS A 235 9.88 12.94 -7.48
N PHE A 236 9.65 11.80 -6.83
CA PHE A 236 9.26 11.73 -5.42
C PHE A 236 10.44 12.02 -4.49
#